data_AF-A0A7W3RQ36-F1
#
_entry.id   AF-A0A7W3RQ36-F1
#
_cell.length_a   1.000
_cell.length_b   1.000
_cell.length_c   1.000
_cell.angle_alpha   90.00
_cell.angle_beta   90.00
_cell.angle_gamma   90.00
#
_symmetry.space_group_name_H-M   'P 1'
#
loop_
_entity.id
_entity.type
_entity.pdbx_description
1 polymer ?
#
loop_
_entity_poly.entity_id
_entity_poly.type
_entity_poly.pdbx_seq_one_letter_code
_entity_poly.pdbx_strand_id
1 'polypeptide(L)'
;MITYSQFEDAHPNNDRRLHSGPSRLDVSPTRPVCAFLGPLEVRTGGRTHTVGGNRQRTLLAALLVSPGRPLAAEQLYTELWGENPPPTFENSLQAHVYRLRRTLQQLAGPDGRAPELLTRSSGYVLELGDEETDAAAFRRLAGQARACARHTPDQALHLLDEALALWRGAPFQDVAQGPMSQSVALALEEEQLCAVEDKLWLEIQLADPVHSISELKRMRTIHPWRERLTEMLMLALYRTGRQAEAVETYNSTRHRLASELGMEPSLKLRQRLQQILNQAPSLDAAVPA
;
A
#
# COMPACT_ATOMS: atom_id res chain seq x y z
N MET A 1 18.94 72.28 -8.32
CA MET A 1 18.35 72.36 -9.68
C MET A 1 18.55 71.02 -10.35
N ILE A 2 17.53 70.53 -11.06
CA ILE A 2 17.53 69.27 -11.82
C ILE A 2 17.63 69.66 -13.30
N THR A 3 18.45 68.96 -14.12
CA THR A 3 18.04 68.26 -15.38
C THR A 3 19.21 67.74 -16.24
N TYR A 4 19.10 66.47 -16.69
CA TYR A 4 19.42 65.90 -18.03
C TYR A 4 20.85 66.02 -18.62
N SER A 5 21.57 64.97 -19.09
CA SER A 5 21.34 63.90 -20.12
C SER A 5 22.48 64.08 -21.18
N GLN A 6 23.05 63.12 -21.95
CA GLN A 6 22.76 61.71 -22.29
C GLN A 6 23.96 61.07 -23.07
N PHE A 7 23.81 59.84 -23.60
CA PHE A 7 24.63 59.10 -24.61
C PHE A 7 25.92 58.41 -24.11
N GLU A 8 26.01 57.07 -24.07
CA GLU A 8 26.35 56.06 -25.14
C GLU A 8 27.89 55.94 -25.37
N ASP A 9 28.52 54.77 -25.59
CA ASP A 9 28.01 53.40 -25.85
C ASP A 9 29.03 52.26 -25.52
N ALA A 10 28.53 51.01 -25.54
CA ALA A 10 29.17 49.71 -25.88
C ALA A 10 30.55 49.24 -25.31
N HIS A 11 30.50 48.21 -24.44
CA HIS A 11 31.27 46.92 -24.41
C HIS A 11 32.82 46.88 -24.54
N PRO A 12 33.52 45.76 -24.16
CA PRO A 12 33.04 44.45 -23.66
C PRO A 12 33.30 44.31 -22.13
N ASN A 13 33.40 43.16 -21.44
CA ASN A 13 33.44 41.75 -21.86
C ASN A 13 32.81 40.77 -20.85
N ASN A 14 32.74 39.51 -21.26
CA ASN A 14 32.30 38.29 -20.58
C ASN A 14 33.37 37.67 -19.66
N ASP A 15 33.07 37.49 -18.38
CA ASP A 15 33.61 36.35 -17.60
C ASP A 15 32.63 35.93 -16.48
N ARG A 16 31.80 34.92 -16.78
CA ARG A 16 30.90 34.27 -15.80
C ARG A 16 31.14 32.78 -15.77
N ARG A 17 31.95 32.32 -14.82
CA ARG A 17 31.94 30.92 -14.35
C ARG A 17 32.09 30.88 -12.83
N LEU A 18 31.25 30.03 -12.21
CA LEU A 18 31.22 29.50 -10.84
C LEU A 18 29.84 29.67 -10.19
N HIS A 19 28.87 28.88 -10.67
CA HIS A 19 27.66 28.50 -9.92
C HIS A 19 27.56 26.98 -9.92
N SER A 20 28.35 26.34 -9.05
CA SER A 20 28.19 24.94 -8.69
C SER A 20 27.06 24.79 -7.68
N GLY A 21 25.81 24.84 -8.16
CA GLY A 21 24.67 24.37 -7.36
C GLY A 21 24.77 22.85 -7.21
N PRO A 22 24.34 22.27 -6.06
CA PRO A 22 24.36 20.83 -5.89
C PRO A 22 23.46 20.18 -6.94
N SER A 23 24.02 19.20 -7.66
CA SER A 23 23.28 18.45 -8.66
C SER A 23 22.04 17.84 -8.01
N ARG A 24 20.85 18.13 -8.55
CA ARG A 24 19.66 17.35 -8.21
C ARG A 24 19.98 15.91 -8.56
N LEU A 25 19.97 15.03 -7.55
CA LEU A 25 19.93 13.60 -7.80
C LEU A 25 18.62 13.34 -8.51
N ASP A 26 18.71 12.97 -9.79
CA ASP A 26 17.60 12.46 -10.57
C ASP A 26 17.24 11.07 -10.04
N VAL A 27 16.56 11.07 -8.88
CA VAL A 27 15.84 9.90 -8.38
C VAL A 27 14.57 9.79 -9.24
N SER A 28 14.77 9.39 -10.50
CA SER A 28 13.73 8.79 -11.30
C SER A 28 13.05 7.72 -10.43
N PRO A 29 11.71 7.68 -10.33
CA PRO A 29 11.03 6.82 -9.39
C PRO A 29 11.34 5.36 -9.73
N THR A 30 12.20 4.74 -8.91
CA THR A 30 12.60 3.34 -9.02
C THR A 30 11.34 2.49 -8.91
N ARG A 31 10.91 1.95 -10.06
CA ARG A 31 9.73 1.09 -10.11
C ARG A 31 10.05 -0.19 -9.34
N PRO A 32 9.17 -0.64 -8.43
CA PRO A 32 9.50 -1.75 -7.55
C PRO A 32 9.86 -2.99 -8.34
N VAL A 33 11.03 -3.58 -8.03
CA VAL A 33 11.62 -4.70 -8.79
C VAL A 33 10.89 -6.01 -8.56
N CYS A 34 10.19 -6.16 -7.44
CA CYS A 34 9.25 -7.26 -7.24
C CYS A 34 7.89 -6.72 -6.84
N ALA A 35 6.86 -7.17 -7.54
CA ALA A 35 5.50 -6.68 -7.39
C ALA A 35 4.54 -7.85 -7.12
N PHE A 36 3.86 -7.83 -5.98
CA PHE A 36 2.97 -8.90 -5.53
C PHE A 36 1.68 -8.41 -4.85
N LEU A 37 1.36 -7.12 -4.92
CA LEU A 37 0.01 -6.59 -4.65
C LEU A 37 -0.92 -6.92 -5.85
N GLY A 38 -1.15 -8.21 -6.08
CA GLY A 38 -1.71 -8.77 -7.31
C GLY A 38 -0.91 -10.00 -7.77
N PRO A 39 -0.89 -10.32 -9.08
CA PRO A 39 -0.02 -11.35 -9.63
C PRO A 39 1.47 -11.07 -9.36
N LEU A 40 2.24 -12.13 -9.10
CA LEU A 40 3.66 -12.06 -8.81
C LEU A 40 4.49 -11.75 -10.07
N GLU A 41 5.01 -10.53 -10.12
CA GLU A 41 5.86 -10.01 -11.20
C GLU A 41 7.25 -9.66 -10.67
N VAL A 42 8.26 -9.88 -11.52
CA VAL A 42 9.59 -9.27 -11.39
C VAL A 42 9.72 -8.20 -12.47
N ARG A 43 10.20 -7.02 -12.11
CA ARG A 43 10.31 -5.85 -12.97
C ARG A 43 11.76 -5.42 -13.08
N THR A 44 12.30 -5.40 -14.29
CA THR A 44 13.70 -5.05 -14.56
C THR A 44 13.81 -4.37 -15.93
N GLY A 45 14.66 -3.33 -16.04
CA GLY A 45 14.85 -2.60 -17.30
C GLY A 45 13.55 -2.07 -17.93
N GLY A 46 12.55 -1.70 -17.11
CA GLY A 46 11.23 -1.25 -17.57
C GLY A 46 10.29 -2.35 -18.06
N ARG A 47 10.68 -3.63 -18.04
CA ARG A 47 9.88 -4.78 -18.47
C ARG A 47 9.30 -5.52 -17.27
N THR A 48 8.07 -6.00 -17.40
CA THR A 48 7.45 -6.97 -16.45
C THR A 48 7.77 -8.40 -16.93
N HIS A 49 8.13 -9.26 -15.98
CA HIS A 49 8.43 -10.66 -16.18
C HIS A 49 7.64 -11.52 -15.18
N THR A 50 7.04 -12.60 -15.65
CA THR A 50 6.34 -13.59 -14.82
C THR A 50 7.26 -14.77 -14.51
N VAL A 51 7.17 -15.32 -13.30
CA VAL A 51 7.96 -16.49 -12.90
C VAL A 51 7.21 -17.77 -13.26
N GLY A 52 7.83 -18.60 -14.10
CA GLY A 52 7.21 -19.80 -14.65
C GLY A 52 7.10 -20.97 -13.65
N GLY A 53 5.88 -21.48 -13.46
CA GLY A 53 5.59 -22.70 -12.72
C GLY A 53 5.32 -22.46 -11.23
N ASN A 54 4.29 -23.14 -10.70
CA ASN A 54 3.70 -22.76 -9.42
C ASN A 54 4.69 -22.77 -8.24
N ARG A 55 5.50 -23.84 -8.10
CA ARG A 55 6.52 -23.94 -7.04
C ARG A 55 7.64 -22.90 -7.13
N GLN A 56 7.93 -22.37 -8.32
CA GLN A 56 8.91 -21.27 -8.48
C GLN A 56 8.33 -19.95 -7.98
N ARG A 57 7.05 -19.69 -8.27
CA ARG A 57 6.33 -18.55 -7.69
C ARG A 57 6.20 -18.66 -6.18
N THR A 58 5.85 -19.82 -5.64
CA THR A 58 5.77 -20.05 -4.18
C THR A 58 7.13 -19.81 -3.50
N LEU A 59 8.23 -20.32 -4.07
CA LEU A 59 9.57 -20.06 -3.55
C LEU A 59 9.94 -18.58 -3.57
N LEU A 60 9.64 -17.86 -4.67
CA LEU A 60 9.92 -16.43 -4.74
C LEU A 60 9.04 -15.63 -3.77
N ALA A 61 7.75 -15.96 -3.65
CA ALA A 61 6.84 -15.34 -2.69
C ALA A 61 7.34 -15.50 -1.25
N ALA A 62 7.75 -16.71 -0.86
CA ALA A 62 8.34 -17.01 0.44
C ALA A 62 9.52 -16.07 0.77
N LEU A 63 10.45 -15.92 -0.17
CA LEU A 63 11.63 -15.07 -0.03
C LEU A 63 11.26 -13.58 0.01
N LEU A 64 10.26 -13.15 -0.77
CA LEU A 64 9.78 -11.77 -0.81
C LEU A 64 8.99 -11.33 0.43
N VAL A 65 8.34 -12.25 1.15
CA VAL A 65 7.71 -11.94 2.44
C VAL A 65 8.70 -11.87 3.60
N SER A 66 9.96 -12.28 3.37
CA SER A 66 11.07 -12.18 4.33
C SER A 66 12.30 -11.45 3.73
N PRO A 67 12.14 -10.22 3.21
CA PRO A 67 13.20 -9.53 2.46
C PRO A 67 14.42 -9.27 3.35
N GLY A 68 15.62 -9.57 2.85
CA GLY A 68 16.87 -9.43 3.61
C GLY A 68 17.01 -10.34 4.84
N ARG A 69 16.05 -11.25 5.11
CA ARG A 69 16.13 -12.22 6.21
C ARG A 69 16.35 -13.63 5.65
N PRO A 70 17.30 -14.41 6.18
CA PRO A 70 17.50 -15.79 5.74
C PRO A 70 16.35 -16.68 6.20
N LEU A 71 15.78 -17.44 5.26
CA LEU A 71 14.82 -18.51 5.53
C LEU A 71 15.51 -19.86 5.56
N ALA A 72 15.31 -20.61 6.64
CA ALA A 72 15.82 -21.96 6.78
C ALA A 72 15.18 -22.89 5.73
N ALA A 73 15.92 -23.93 5.34
CA ALA A 73 15.42 -24.91 4.36
C ALA A 73 14.11 -25.56 4.81
N GLU A 74 13.95 -25.81 6.12
CA GLU A 74 12.72 -26.34 6.74
C GLU A 74 11.50 -25.46 6.49
N GLN A 75 11.63 -24.14 6.67
CA GLN A 75 10.55 -23.18 6.42
C GLN A 75 10.14 -23.19 4.94
N LEU A 76 11.13 -23.28 4.04
CA LEU A 76 10.87 -23.41 2.60
C LEU A 76 10.26 -24.78 2.26
N TYR A 77 10.54 -25.87 2.99
CA TYR A 77 9.87 -27.14 2.77
C TYR A 77 8.37 -27.03 3.07
N THR A 78 8.03 -26.49 4.24
CA THR A 78 6.62 -26.25 4.63
C THR A 78 5.91 -25.30 3.66
N GLU A 79 6.58 -24.26 3.19
CA GLU A 79 5.98 -23.28 2.28
C GLU A 79 5.75 -23.83 0.85
N LEU A 80 6.66 -24.67 0.33
CA LEU A 80 6.54 -25.22 -1.04
C LEU A 80 5.68 -26.50 -1.14
N TRP A 81 5.57 -27.27 -0.05
CA TRP A 81 4.95 -28.61 -0.06
C TRP A 81 3.95 -28.88 1.08
N GLY A 82 3.88 -28.02 2.10
CA GLY A 82 3.03 -28.23 3.27
C GLY A 82 3.34 -29.55 3.97
N GLU A 83 2.29 -30.31 4.29
CA GLU A 83 2.38 -31.62 4.94
C GLU A 83 2.79 -32.76 3.99
N ASN A 84 2.95 -32.50 2.67
CA ASN A 84 3.21 -33.52 1.66
C ASN A 84 4.54 -33.29 0.90
N PRO A 85 5.69 -33.32 1.60
CA PRO A 85 7.01 -33.22 0.96
C PRO A 85 7.30 -34.44 0.07
N PRO A 86 8.04 -34.27 -1.04
CA PRO A 86 8.48 -35.40 -1.85
C PRO A 86 9.55 -36.22 -1.10
N PRO A 87 9.72 -37.51 -1.42
CA PRO A 87 10.68 -38.39 -0.73
C PRO A 87 12.15 -37.93 -0.86
N THR A 88 12.46 -37.01 -1.77
CA THR A 88 13.77 -36.38 -1.96
C THR A 88 13.68 -34.86 -1.84
N PHE A 89 13.05 -34.37 -0.76
CA PHE A 89 12.76 -32.94 -0.54
C PHE A 89 14.01 -32.04 -0.54
N GLU A 90 15.13 -32.47 0.04
CA GLU A 90 16.37 -31.68 0.04
C GLU A 90 16.89 -31.39 -1.36
N ASN A 91 17.09 -32.45 -2.17
CA ASN A 91 17.49 -32.34 -3.57
C ASN A 91 16.46 -31.54 -4.40
N SER A 92 15.18 -31.65 -4.05
CA SER A 92 14.10 -30.91 -4.71
C SER A 92 14.20 -29.40 -4.47
N LEU A 93 14.47 -28.95 -3.23
CA LEU A 93 14.64 -27.54 -2.92
C LEU A 93 15.89 -26.95 -3.57
N GLN A 94 17.03 -27.65 -3.55
CA GLN A 94 18.24 -27.21 -4.26
C GLN A 94 17.98 -27.02 -5.76
N ALA A 95 17.27 -27.96 -6.39
CA ALA A 95 16.88 -27.85 -7.80
C ALA A 95 15.86 -26.73 -8.07
N HIS A 96 15.03 -26.36 -7.09
CA HIS A 96 14.14 -25.19 -7.19
C HIS A 96 14.93 -23.88 -7.06
N VAL A 97 15.80 -23.75 -6.05
CA VAL A 97 16.68 -22.58 -5.83
C VAL A 97 17.62 -22.33 -7.02
N TYR A 98 18.26 -23.38 -7.56
CA TYR A 98 19.13 -23.25 -8.73
C TYR A 98 18.37 -22.72 -9.97
N ARG A 99 17.14 -23.21 -10.18
CA ARG A 99 16.28 -22.71 -11.27
C ARG A 99 15.86 -21.26 -11.03
N LEU A 100 15.47 -20.89 -9.80
CA LEU A 100 15.09 -19.52 -9.47
C LEU A 100 16.27 -18.55 -9.66
N ARG A 101 17.48 -18.90 -9.21
CA ARG A 101 18.72 -18.15 -9.48
C ARG A 101 18.91 -17.90 -10.96
N ARG A 102 18.83 -18.95 -11.79
CA ARG A 102 18.98 -18.82 -13.25
C ARG A 102 17.90 -17.93 -13.85
N THR A 103 16.65 -18.03 -13.39
CA THR A 103 15.58 -17.12 -13.81
C THR A 103 15.91 -15.69 -13.45
N LEU A 104 16.21 -15.37 -12.18
CA LEU A 104 16.52 -14.01 -11.74
C LEU A 104 17.73 -13.40 -12.47
N GLN A 105 18.79 -14.19 -12.70
CA GLN A 105 19.95 -13.79 -13.51
C GLN A 105 19.59 -13.49 -14.97
N GLN A 106 18.67 -14.26 -15.58
CA GLN A 106 18.16 -13.99 -16.93
C GLN A 106 17.25 -12.76 -16.99
N LEU A 107 16.74 -12.29 -15.85
CA LEU A 107 15.95 -11.07 -15.74
C LEU A 107 16.82 -9.83 -15.46
N ALA A 108 18.12 -9.95 -15.25
CA ALA A 108 19.00 -8.80 -15.05
C ALA A 108 18.89 -7.81 -16.22
N GLY A 109 18.65 -6.53 -15.88
CA GLY A 109 18.59 -5.46 -16.87
C GLY A 109 19.98 -5.16 -17.49
N PRO A 110 20.05 -4.23 -18.46
CA PRO A 110 21.33 -3.79 -19.05
C PRO A 110 22.36 -3.34 -18.00
N ASP A 111 21.88 -2.77 -16.89
CA ASP A 111 22.68 -2.29 -15.76
C ASP A 111 23.13 -3.40 -14.79
N GLY A 112 22.86 -4.68 -15.12
CA GLY A 112 23.22 -5.85 -14.32
C GLY A 112 22.37 -6.06 -13.05
N ARG A 113 21.42 -5.17 -12.75
CA ARG A 113 20.59 -5.22 -11.54
C ARG A 113 19.43 -6.22 -11.67
N ALA A 114 19.33 -7.11 -10.67
CA ALA A 114 18.23 -8.04 -10.43
C ALA A 114 18.24 -8.47 -8.95
N PRO A 115 17.13 -9.05 -8.43
CA PRO A 115 17.14 -9.72 -7.13
C PRO A 115 18.16 -10.86 -7.10
N GLU A 116 19.00 -10.90 -6.06
CA GLU A 116 19.99 -11.96 -5.87
C GLU A 116 19.55 -12.95 -4.79
N LEU A 117 19.48 -14.24 -5.15
CA LEU A 117 19.14 -15.31 -4.24
C LEU A 117 20.40 -15.96 -3.65
N LEU A 118 20.80 -15.52 -2.47
CA LEU A 118 22.03 -15.96 -1.81
C LEU A 118 21.79 -17.13 -0.86
N THR A 119 22.79 -17.99 -0.71
CA THR A 119 22.84 -19.00 0.36
C THR A 119 23.75 -18.48 1.46
N ARG A 120 23.22 -18.45 2.69
CA ARG A 120 23.95 -18.14 3.93
C ARG A 120 23.96 -19.41 4.80
N SER A 121 24.75 -19.42 5.87
CA SER A 121 24.82 -20.57 6.79
C SER A 121 23.46 -20.92 7.44
N SER A 122 22.57 -19.94 7.58
CA SER A 122 21.22 -20.09 8.14
C SER A 122 20.11 -20.35 7.10
N GLY A 123 20.44 -20.48 5.81
CA GLY A 123 19.46 -20.77 4.75
C GLY A 123 19.57 -19.85 3.53
N TYR A 124 18.44 -19.42 2.98
CA TYR A 124 18.38 -18.65 1.74
C TYR A 124 17.83 -17.25 1.95
N VAL A 125 18.42 -16.24 1.30
CA VAL A 125 17.96 -14.85 1.41
C VAL A 125 17.75 -14.21 0.04
N LEU A 126 16.59 -13.56 -0.08
CA LEU A 126 16.17 -12.57 -1.06
C LEU A 126 16.87 -11.20 -0.91
N GLU A 127 17.94 -10.88 -1.62
CA GLU A 127 18.51 -9.51 -1.61
C GLU A 127 18.03 -8.71 -2.83
N LEU A 128 17.42 -7.53 -2.60
CA LEU A 128 16.79 -6.70 -3.64
C LEU A 128 17.64 -5.48 -4.06
N GLY A 129 18.72 -5.18 -3.33
CA GLY A 129 19.51 -3.95 -3.53
C GLY A 129 18.78 -2.70 -3.03
N ASP A 130 18.95 -1.58 -3.75
CA ASP A 130 18.30 -0.29 -3.49
C ASP A 130 16.80 -0.26 -3.90
N GLU A 131 16.27 -1.38 -4.41
CA GLU A 131 14.97 -1.46 -5.08
C GLU A 131 13.89 -1.97 -4.12
N GLU A 132 12.81 -1.21 -3.97
CA GLU A 132 11.68 -1.58 -3.10
C GLU A 132 10.76 -2.65 -3.74
N THR A 133 9.92 -3.30 -2.93
CA THR A 133 8.76 -4.06 -3.41
C THR A 133 7.53 -3.16 -3.50
N ASP A 134 6.51 -3.54 -4.27
CA ASP A 134 5.25 -2.76 -4.32
C ASP A 134 4.57 -2.67 -2.94
N ALA A 135 4.63 -3.74 -2.14
CA ALA A 135 4.20 -3.73 -0.74
C ALA A 135 5.03 -2.79 0.17
N ALA A 136 6.35 -2.67 -0.03
CA ALA A 136 7.18 -1.74 0.73
C ALA A 136 6.88 -0.27 0.34
N ALA A 137 6.78 0.01 -0.96
CA ALA A 137 6.39 1.31 -1.48
C ALA A 137 4.99 1.73 -0.98
N PHE A 138 4.01 0.82 -1.01
CA PHE A 138 2.67 1.02 -0.45
C PHE A 138 2.73 1.41 1.04
N ARG A 139 3.45 0.64 1.87
CA ARG A 139 3.62 0.91 3.31
C ARG A 139 4.28 2.27 3.57
N ARG A 140 5.28 2.64 2.76
CA ARG A 140 5.97 3.92 2.85
C ARG A 140 5.03 5.08 2.52
N LEU A 141 4.30 5.01 1.40
CA LEU A 141 3.33 6.03 0.99
C LEU A 141 2.17 6.17 1.99
N ALA A 142 1.56 5.05 2.42
CA ALA A 142 0.51 5.05 3.44
C ALA A 142 1.01 5.51 4.83
N GLY A 143 2.29 5.29 5.15
CA GLY A 143 2.94 5.85 6.34
C GLY A 143 3.12 7.36 6.25
N GLN A 144 3.61 7.86 5.11
CA GLN A 144 3.78 9.28 4.83
C GLN A 144 2.43 10.03 4.85
N ALA A 145 1.39 9.46 4.23
CA ALA A 145 0.04 10.00 4.25
C ALA A 145 -0.50 10.17 5.68
N ARG A 146 -0.42 9.12 6.52
CA ARG A 146 -0.87 9.19 7.92
C ARG A 146 -0.08 10.21 8.75
N ALA A 147 1.20 10.41 8.46
CA ALA A 147 2.02 11.41 9.13
C ALA A 147 1.64 12.84 8.75
N CYS A 148 1.28 13.11 7.49
CA CYS A 148 0.95 14.45 7.01
C CYS A 148 -0.55 14.80 7.03
N ALA A 149 -1.44 13.81 7.23
CA ALA A 149 -2.91 13.96 7.19
C ALA A 149 -3.51 15.05 8.10
N ARG A 150 -2.82 15.48 9.16
CA ARG A 150 -3.27 16.55 10.07
C ARG A 150 -2.82 17.97 9.66
N HIS A 151 -1.89 18.07 8.71
CA HIS A 151 -1.21 19.32 8.37
C HIS A 151 -1.34 19.66 6.87
N THR A 152 -1.39 18.65 6.03
CA THR A 152 -1.51 18.77 4.57
C THR A 152 -2.43 17.65 4.07
N PRO A 153 -3.74 17.75 4.34
CA PRO A 153 -4.67 16.65 4.13
C PRO A 153 -4.87 16.31 2.63
N ASP A 154 -4.78 17.29 1.73
CA ASP A 154 -4.77 17.07 0.27
C ASP A 154 -3.54 16.25 -0.18
N GLN A 155 -2.37 16.52 0.41
CA GLN A 155 -1.16 15.74 0.15
C GLN A 155 -1.30 14.31 0.68
N ALA A 156 -1.95 14.12 1.84
CA ALA A 156 -2.23 12.79 2.37
C ALA A 156 -3.19 12.00 1.48
N LEU A 157 -4.21 12.65 0.92
CA LEU A 157 -5.12 12.05 -0.05
C LEU A 157 -4.38 11.61 -1.32
N HIS A 158 -3.53 12.48 -1.88
CA HIS A 158 -2.72 12.15 -3.06
C HIS A 158 -1.76 10.98 -2.81
N LEU A 159 -1.09 10.94 -1.64
CA LEU A 159 -0.21 9.83 -1.26
C LEU A 159 -0.99 8.50 -1.07
N LEU A 160 -2.24 8.55 -0.62
CA LEU A 160 -3.11 7.36 -0.53
C LEU A 160 -3.58 6.91 -1.92
N ASP A 161 -3.85 7.83 -2.85
CA ASP A 161 -4.13 7.48 -4.25
C ASP A 161 -2.94 6.77 -4.91
N GLU A 162 -1.72 7.30 -4.75
CA GLU A 162 -0.50 6.64 -5.23
C GLU A 162 -0.30 5.27 -4.57
N ALA A 163 -0.50 5.16 -3.25
CA ALA A 163 -0.38 3.91 -2.52
C ALA A 163 -1.39 2.85 -3.02
N LEU A 164 -2.66 3.23 -3.17
CA LEU A 164 -3.73 2.33 -3.60
C LEU A 164 -3.59 1.96 -5.08
N ALA A 165 -3.04 2.83 -5.93
CA ALA A 165 -2.75 2.53 -7.34
C ALA A 165 -1.68 1.45 -7.57
N LEU A 166 -0.90 1.08 -6.55
CA LEU A 166 0.02 -0.08 -6.61
C LEU A 166 -0.71 -1.43 -6.61
N TRP A 167 -1.96 -1.46 -6.17
CA TRP A 167 -2.77 -2.68 -6.05
C TRP A 167 -3.40 -3.07 -7.38
N ARG A 168 -3.01 -4.24 -7.89
CA ARG A 168 -3.47 -4.85 -9.14
C ARG A 168 -4.47 -6.00 -8.93
N GLY A 169 -4.59 -6.48 -7.70
CA GLY A 169 -5.43 -7.62 -7.30
C GLY A 169 -5.15 -8.05 -5.86
N ALA A 170 -5.61 -9.23 -5.48
CA ALA A 170 -5.27 -9.84 -4.18
C ALA A 170 -3.76 -10.13 -4.09
N PRO A 171 -3.12 -10.02 -2.91
CA PRO A 171 -1.70 -10.30 -2.78
C PRO A 171 -1.33 -11.72 -3.21
N PHE A 172 -0.28 -11.88 -4.03
CA PHE A 172 0.16 -13.16 -4.58
C PHE A 172 -0.96 -13.95 -5.30
N GLN A 173 -1.88 -13.26 -6.02
CA GLN A 173 -3.10 -13.84 -6.62
C GLN A 173 -2.87 -15.11 -7.46
N ASP A 174 -1.72 -15.23 -8.13
CA ASP A 174 -1.40 -16.35 -9.02
C ASP A 174 -0.52 -17.43 -8.36
N VAL A 175 -0.22 -17.31 -7.06
CA VAL A 175 0.69 -18.20 -6.33
C VAL A 175 -0.11 -19.21 -5.51
N ALA A 176 0.29 -20.49 -5.53
CA ALA A 176 -0.10 -21.40 -4.45
C ALA A 176 0.65 -20.99 -3.18
N GLN A 177 -0.02 -20.22 -2.33
CA GLN A 177 0.53 -19.71 -1.08
C GLN A 177 0.73 -20.87 -0.09
N GLY A 178 1.88 -20.92 0.58
CA GLY A 178 2.03 -21.67 1.82
C GLY A 178 1.68 -20.78 3.03
N PRO A 179 1.82 -21.29 4.26
CA PRO A 179 1.40 -20.59 5.47
C PRO A 179 2.04 -19.20 5.67
N MET A 180 3.31 -19.01 5.25
CA MET A 180 4.00 -17.73 5.39
C MET A 180 3.46 -16.70 4.39
N SER A 181 3.35 -17.07 3.12
CA SER A 181 2.81 -16.16 2.09
C SER A 181 1.35 -15.81 2.38
N GLN A 182 0.55 -16.76 2.86
CA GLN A 182 -0.85 -16.54 3.23
C GLN A 182 -0.99 -15.59 4.44
N SER A 183 -0.18 -15.77 5.48
CA SER A 183 -0.19 -14.88 6.65
C SER A 183 0.14 -13.43 6.27
N VAL A 184 1.09 -13.22 5.36
CA VAL A 184 1.46 -11.88 4.89
C VAL A 184 0.47 -11.32 3.87
N ALA A 185 -0.17 -12.15 3.05
CA ALA A 185 -1.26 -11.73 2.18
C ALA A 185 -2.44 -11.16 2.99
N LEU A 186 -2.89 -11.88 4.03
CA LEU A 186 -3.95 -11.42 4.94
C LEU A 186 -3.59 -10.12 5.67
N ALA A 187 -2.33 -9.98 6.13
CA ALA A 187 -1.87 -8.74 6.74
C ALA A 187 -1.86 -7.56 5.75
N LEU A 188 -1.47 -7.80 4.49
CA LEU A 188 -1.51 -6.79 3.45
C LEU A 188 -2.94 -6.37 3.09
N GLU A 189 -3.89 -7.31 2.98
CA GLU A 189 -5.31 -7.01 2.76
C GLU A 189 -5.89 -6.14 3.89
N GLU A 190 -5.50 -6.40 5.14
CA GLU A 190 -5.85 -5.55 6.29
C GLU A 190 -5.25 -4.12 6.17
N GLU A 191 -3.98 -4.02 5.77
CA GLU A 191 -3.32 -2.73 5.55
C GLU A 191 -3.96 -1.95 4.37
N GLN A 192 -4.37 -2.63 3.30
CA GLN A 192 -5.12 -2.03 2.18
C GLN A 192 -6.43 -1.43 2.67
N LEU A 193 -7.18 -2.21 3.45
CA LEU A 193 -8.48 -1.81 3.96
C LEU A 193 -8.37 -0.61 4.91
N CYS A 194 -7.33 -0.60 5.77
CA CYS A 194 -6.97 0.59 6.55
C CYS A 194 -6.68 1.82 5.67
N ALA A 195 -5.92 1.66 4.58
CA ALA A 195 -5.58 2.77 3.68
C ALA A 195 -6.81 3.31 2.92
N VAL A 196 -7.74 2.45 2.49
CA VAL A 196 -9.03 2.86 1.92
C VAL A 196 -9.90 3.58 2.96
N GLU A 197 -9.95 3.09 4.19
CA GLU A 197 -10.66 3.76 5.29
C GLU A 197 -10.08 5.12 5.65
N ASP A 198 -8.76 5.30 5.58
CA ASP A 198 -8.11 6.61 5.81
C ASP A 198 -8.34 7.56 4.63
N LYS A 199 -8.36 7.06 3.39
CA LYS A 199 -8.74 7.84 2.20
C LYS A 199 -10.18 8.36 2.30
N LEU A 200 -11.14 7.46 2.53
CA LEU A 200 -12.57 7.82 2.66
C LEU A 200 -12.79 8.78 3.84
N TRP A 201 -12.03 8.65 4.92
CA TRP A 201 -12.08 9.60 6.02
C TRP A 201 -11.64 11.00 5.59
N LEU A 202 -10.53 11.13 4.86
CA LEU A 202 -10.05 12.41 4.33
C LEU A 202 -11.04 13.02 3.34
N GLU A 203 -11.61 12.23 2.43
CA GLU A 203 -12.66 12.71 1.50
C GLU A 203 -13.85 13.32 2.25
N ILE A 204 -14.34 12.69 3.32
CA ILE A 204 -15.44 13.22 4.15
C ILE A 204 -15.06 14.54 4.84
N GLN A 205 -13.78 14.79 5.11
CA GLN A 205 -13.31 16.03 5.74
C GLN A 205 -13.03 17.17 4.74
N LEU A 206 -12.58 16.84 3.53
CA LEU A 206 -12.11 17.83 2.54
C LEU A 206 -13.12 18.15 1.44
N ALA A 207 -13.95 17.18 1.06
CA ALA A 207 -14.77 17.21 -0.13
C ALA A 207 -16.26 17.03 0.18
N ASP A 208 -17.10 17.09 -0.85
CA ASP A 208 -18.50 16.70 -0.74
C ASP A 208 -18.60 15.19 -0.41
N PRO A 209 -19.15 14.78 0.76
CA PRO A 209 -19.23 13.38 1.16
C PRO A 209 -20.07 12.49 0.23
N VAL A 210 -20.81 13.07 -0.72
CA VAL A 210 -21.64 12.33 -1.70
C VAL A 210 -20.87 11.22 -2.43
N HIS A 211 -19.60 11.44 -2.81
CA HIS A 211 -18.82 10.42 -3.52
C HIS A 211 -18.49 9.22 -2.62
N SER A 212 -18.07 9.47 -1.38
CA SER A 212 -17.70 8.43 -0.41
C SER A 212 -18.90 7.59 0.07
N ILE A 213 -20.14 8.11 0.02
CA ILE A 213 -21.35 7.39 0.48
C ILE A 213 -21.57 6.08 -0.29
N SER A 214 -21.39 6.06 -1.62
CA SER A 214 -21.61 4.86 -2.43
C SER A 214 -20.59 3.77 -2.10
N GLU A 215 -19.32 4.16 -1.97
CA GLU A 215 -18.21 3.26 -1.64
C GLU A 215 -18.33 2.72 -0.20
N LEU A 216 -18.69 3.56 0.78
CA LEU A 216 -18.97 3.13 2.15
C LEU A 216 -20.17 2.17 2.22
N LYS A 217 -21.21 2.37 1.38
CA LYS A 217 -22.31 1.41 1.25
C LYS A 217 -21.82 0.08 0.67
N ARG A 218 -20.93 0.07 -0.33
CA ARG A 218 -20.30 -1.14 -0.88
C ARG A 218 -19.45 -1.87 0.17
N MET A 219 -18.51 -1.17 0.81
CA MET A 219 -17.58 -1.76 1.77
C MET A 219 -18.28 -2.33 3.00
N ARG A 220 -19.36 -1.71 3.51
CA ARG A 220 -20.12 -2.21 4.67
C ARG A 220 -20.89 -3.50 4.38
N THR A 221 -21.12 -3.83 3.11
CA THR A 221 -21.66 -5.14 2.67
C THR A 221 -20.58 -6.22 2.70
N ILE A 222 -19.34 -5.88 2.32
CA ILE A 222 -18.20 -6.81 2.29
C ILE A 222 -17.61 -7.02 3.69
N HIS A 223 -17.56 -5.96 4.51
CA HIS A 223 -16.96 -5.95 5.85
C HIS A 223 -18.01 -5.55 6.91
N PRO A 224 -19.03 -6.40 7.16
CA PRO A 224 -20.17 -6.06 8.01
C PRO A 224 -19.82 -5.72 9.47
N TRP A 225 -18.68 -6.22 9.96
CA TRP A 225 -18.25 -6.06 11.36
C TRP A 225 -17.38 -4.82 11.60
N ARG A 226 -17.04 -4.04 10.56
CA ARG A 226 -16.26 -2.81 10.70
C ARG A 226 -17.14 -1.62 11.07
N GLU A 227 -17.34 -1.43 12.37
CA GLU A 227 -18.07 -0.27 12.91
C GLU A 227 -17.53 1.08 12.42
N ARG A 228 -16.23 1.19 12.08
CA ARG A 228 -15.64 2.41 11.49
C ARG A 228 -16.26 2.77 10.13
N LEU A 229 -16.60 1.79 9.29
CA LEU A 229 -17.32 2.05 8.03
C LEU A 229 -18.74 2.56 8.30
N THR A 230 -19.42 2.01 9.31
CA THR A 230 -20.74 2.50 9.77
C THR A 230 -20.64 3.93 10.28
N GLU A 231 -19.65 4.24 11.12
CA GLU A 231 -19.42 5.59 11.67
C GLU A 231 -19.20 6.63 10.56
N MET A 232 -18.34 6.32 9.59
CA MET A 232 -18.07 7.19 8.45
C MET A 232 -19.30 7.42 7.57
N LEU A 233 -20.06 6.35 7.29
CA LEU A 233 -21.30 6.46 6.51
C LEU A 233 -22.36 7.30 7.25
N MET A 234 -22.51 7.11 8.56
CA MET A 234 -23.40 7.93 9.38
C MET A 234 -23.03 9.41 9.32
N LEU A 235 -21.74 9.76 9.40
CA LEU A 235 -21.26 11.13 9.28
C LEU A 235 -21.51 11.71 7.88
N ALA A 236 -21.20 10.97 6.83
CA ALA A 236 -21.40 11.40 5.45
C ALA A 236 -22.88 11.60 5.10
N LEU A 237 -23.76 10.70 5.55
CA LEU A 237 -25.21 10.85 5.41
C LEU A 237 -25.74 12.05 6.20
N TYR A 238 -25.27 12.27 7.44
CA TYR A 238 -25.65 13.44 8.23
C TYR A 238 -25.24 14.76 7.55
N ARG A 239 -23.97 14.89 7.14
CA ARG A 239 -23.43 16.09 6.44
C ARG A 239 -24.15 16.40 5.12
N THR A 240 -24.74 15.39 4.47
CA THR A 240 -25.54 15.55 3.24
C THR A 240 -27.05 15.69 3.51
N GLY A 241 -27.47 15.98 4.74
CA GLY A 241 -28.87 16.22 5.13
C GLY A 241 -29.72 14.95 5.32
N ARG A 242 -29.13 13.77 5.21
CA ARG A 242 -29.82 12.46 5.21
C ARG A 242 -29.82 11.82 6.61
N GLN A 243 -30.18 12.61 7.62
CA GLN A 243 -30.13 12.20 9.04
C GLN A 243 -30.91 10.90 9.32
N ALA A 244 -32.06 10.70 8.66
CA ALA A 244 -32.86 9.47 8.79
C ALA A 244 -32.07 8.21 8.36
N GLU A 245 -31.41 8.24 7.20
CA GLU A 245 -30.57 7.13 6.72
C GLU A 245 -29.34 6.91 7.63
N ALA A 246 -28.81 7.96 8.27
CA ALA A 246 -27.73 7.82 9.25
C ALA A 246 -28.19 7.04 10.50
N VAL A 247 -29.38 7.36 11.03
CA VAL A 247 -29.97 6.63 12.17
C VAL A 247 -30.33 5.18 11.78
N GLU A 248 -30.86 4.95 10.57
CA GLU A 248 -31.13 3.60 10.06
C GLU A 248 -29.84 2.78 9.84
N THR A 249 -28.76 3.42 9.40
CA THR A 249 -27.43 2.80 9.27
C THR A 249 -26.87 2.33 10.62
N TYR A 250 -27.11 3.08 11.70
CA TYR A 250 -26.82 2.63 13.06
C TYR A 250 -27.71 1.45 13.46
N ASN A 251 -29.04 1.59 13.32
CA ASN A 251 -30.01 0.60 13.80
C ASN A 251 -29.83 -0.77 13.12
N SER A 252 -29.60 -0.79 11.81
CA SER A 252 -29.30 -2.02 11.06
C SER A 252 -27.99 -2.66 11.52
N THR A 253 -26.94 -1.87 11.78
CA THR A 253 -25.67 -2.37 12.32
C THR A 253 -25.84 -2.94 13.73
N ARG A 254 -26.57 -2.24 14.62
CA ARG A 254 -26.88 -2.71 15.98
C ARG A 254 -27.67 -4.01 15.97
N HIS A 255 -28.72 -4.10 15.16
CA HIS A 255 -29.53 -5.31 15.04
C HIS A 255 -28.66 -6.50 14.64
N ARG A 256 -27.81 -6.31 13.62
CA ARG A 256 -26.89 -7.34 13.12
C ARG A 256 -25.85 -7.78 14.15
N LEU A 257 -25.22 -6.84 14.87
CA LEU A 257 -24.28 -7.16 15.96
C LEU A 257 -24.94 -7.96 17.08
N ALA A 258 -26.17 -7.59 17.46
CA ALA A 258 -26.92 -8.28 18.50
C ALA A 258 -27.41 -9.67 18.05
N SER A 259 -27.86 -9.81 16.79
CA SER A 259 -28.43 -11.07 16.29
C SER A 259 -27.38 -12.13 15.94
N GLU A 260 -26.24 -11.73 15.39
CA GLU A 260 -25.22 -12.67 14.90
C GLU A 260 -24.05 -12.86 15.87
N LEU A 261 -23.70 -11.84 16.67
CA LEU A 261 -22.55 -11.89 17.58
C LEU A 261 -22.93 -11.73 19.06
N GLY A 262 -24.20 -11.44 19.39
CA GLY A 262 -24.64 -11.18 20.76
C GLY A 262 -24.03 -9.91 21.38
N MET A 263 -23.53 -8.97 20.57
CA MET A 263 -22.80 -7.78 21.01
C MET A 263 -23.62 -6.50 20.81
N GLU A 264 -23.42 -5.52 21.69
CA GLU A 264 -23.88 -4.14 21.50
C GLU A 264 -22.80 -3.29 20.80
N PRO A 265 -23.16 -2.25 20.03
CA PRO A 265 -22.21 -1.37 19.35
C PRO A 265 -21.18 -0.74 20.28
N SER A 266 -19.97 -0.53 19.75
CA SER A 266 -18.88 0.14 20.45
C SER A 266 -19.29 1.50 21.03
N LEU A 267 -18.59 1.94 22.07
CA LEU A 267 -18.81 3.26 22.66
C LEU A 267 -18.67 4.37 21.62
N LYS A 268 -17.72 4.24 20.68
CA LYS A 268 -17.47 5.23 19.62
C LYS A 268 -18.67 5.36 18.67
N LEU A 269 -19.24 4.24 18.23
CA LEU A 269 -20.41 4.24 17.33
C LEU A 269 -21.67 4.76 18.05
N ARG A 270 -21.84 4.44 19.33
CA ARG A 270 -22.91 5.01 20.18
C ARG A 270 -22.77 6.52 20.38
N GLN A 271 -21.56 7.02 20.63
CA GLN A 271 -21.27 8.45 20.72
C GLN A 271 -21.53 9.18 19.41
N ARG A 272 -21.19 8.58 18.26
CA ARG A 272 -21.50 9.16 16.94
C ARG A 272 -23.00 9.32 16.72
N LEU A 273 -23.81 8.32 17.09
CA LEU A 273 -25.27 8.45 17.04
C LEU A 273 -25.76 9.59 17.93
N GLN A 274 -25.29 9.69 19.17
CA GLN A 274 -25.69 10.77 20.10
C GLN A 274 -25.35 12.16 19.55
N GLN A 275 -24.18 12.33 18.95
CA GLN A 275 -23.80 13.58 18.28
C GLN A 275 -24.76 13.93 17.14
N ILE A 276 -25.15 12.94 16.33
CA ILE A 276 -26.08 13.11 15.20
C ILE A 276 -27.50 13.44 15.66
N LEU A 277 -27.99 12.79 16.73
CA LEU A 277 -29.29 13.09 17.32
C LEU A 277 -29.34 14.49 17.94
N ASN A 278 -28.26 14.93 18.57
CA ASN A 278 -28.14 16.23 19.21
C ASN A 278 -27.70 17.36 18.25
N GLN A 279 -27.53 17.08 16.96
CA GLN A 279 -27.02 18.03 15.95
C GLN A 279 -25.76 18.76 16.42
N ALA A 280 -24.79 18.01 16.97
CA ALA A 280 -23.62 18.59 17.62
C ALA A 280 -22.76 19.39 16.62
N PRO A 281 -22.41 20.67 16.88
CA PRO A 281 -21.65 21.51 15.94
C PRO A 281 -20.28 20.95 15.53
N SER A 282 -19.72 20.02 16.32
CA SER A 282 -18.50 19.29 16.00
C SER A 282 -18.65 18.31 14.82
N LEU A 283 -19.87 18.06 14.33
CA LEU A 283 -20.12 17.28 13.13
C LEU A 283 -19.99 18.11 11.85
N ASP A 284 -20.27 19.41 11.91
CA ASP A 284 -20.28 20.29 10.73
C ASP A 284 -18.92 20.93 10.47
N ALA A 285 -18.03 20.93 11.48
CA ALA A 285 -16.64 21.30 11.31
C ALA A 285 -15.91 20.30 10.40
N ALA A 286 -15.70 20.69 9.14
CA ALA A 286 -14.49 20.28 8.42
C ALA A 286 -13.28 20.76 9.24
N VAL A 287 -12.21 19.97 9.31
CA VAL A 287 -10.96 20.41 9.96
C VAL A 287 -10.43 21.60 9.15
N PRO A 288 -10.31 22.81 9.74
CA PRO A 288 -9.74 23.93 9.01
C PRO A 288 -8.28 23.62 8.66
N ALA A 289 -7.90 23.99 7.44
CA ALA A 289 -6.55 23.78 6.89
C ALA A 289 -5.48 24.60 7.62
#